data_AF-U7QL66-F1
#
_entry.id   AF-U7QL66-F1
#
_cell.length_a   1.000
_cell.length_b   1.000
_cell.length_c   1.000
_cell.angle_alpha   90.00
_cell.angle_beta   90.00
_cell.angle_gamma   90.00
#
_symmetry.space_group_name_H-M   'P 1'
#
loop_
_entity.id
_entity.type
_entity.pdbx_description
1 polymer ?
#
loop_
_entity_poly.entity_id
_entity_poly.type
_entity_poly.pdbx_seq_one_letter_code
_entity_poly.pdbx_strand_id
1 'polypeptide(L)'
;MNINHSVCSLAVTCLFFSITNTAQAATFTRFAEGLQNARGLTFGPDGELYVAEAGIGGGSTSSSSIPSPNIPGLDLYLGNTGAVSKVSPDGTVTPVLTGLSSLALADGSNAVGPQDIGFDAFGTPYVLYGSVGDPARRDQTLIRSLSG
;
A
#
# COMPACT_ATOMS: atom_id res chain seq x y z
N MET A 1 35.03 -63.05 -43.96
CA MET A 1 34.30 -62.51 -42.80
C MET A 1 35.03 -61.27 -42.32
N ASN A 2 34.30 -60.17 -42.13
CA ASN A 2 34.69 -58.85 -41.59
C ASN A 2 35.39 -57.90 -42.59
N ILE A 3 34.80 -56.87 -43.22
CA ILE A 3 33.88 -55.78 -42.83
C ILE A 3 34.60 -54.63 -42.09
N ASN A 4 34.85 -53.51 -42.83
CA ASN A 4 34.68 -52.09 -42.44
C ASN A 4 35.72 -51.43 -41.48
N HIS A 5 35.98 -50.11 -41.42
CA HIS A 5 35.55 -48.88 -42.11
C HIS A 5 36.31 -47.68 -41.49
N SER A 6 36.45 -46.58 -42.26
CA SER A 6 36.39 -45.15 -41.82
C SER A 6 37.52 -44.63 -40.90
N VAL A 7 37.91 -43.34 -40.89
CA VAL A 7 37.08 -42.17 -40.57
C VAL A 7 37.59 -40.91 -41.30
N CYS A 8 36.70 -40.25 -42.06
CA CYS A 8 36.84 -38.85 -42.47
C CYS A 8 36.33 -37.96 -41.33
N SER A 9 37.18 -37.09 -40.79
CA SER A 9 36.77 -36.08 -39.80
C SER A 9 36.17 -34.86 -40.48
N LEU A 10 34.92 -34.54 -40.15
CA LEU A 10 34.28 -33.25 -40.42
C LEU A 10 34.21 -32.48 -39.09
N ALA A 11 34.91 -31.35 -39.00
CA ALA A 11 34.82 -30.44 -37.87
C ALA A 11 33.59 -29.52 -38.05
N VAL A 12 32.61 -29.64 -37.17
CA VAL A 12 31.44 -28.76 -37.11
C VAL A 12 31.69 -27.73 -36.00
N THR A 13 31.84 -26.47 -36.36
CA THR A 13 31.96 -25.36 -35.40
C THR A 13 30.59 -24.79 -35.09
N CYS A 14 30.09 -24.99 -33.87
CA CYS A 14 28.88 -24.33 -33.37
C CYS A 14 29.19 -22.90 -32.92
N LEU A 15 28.60 -21.90 -33.60
CA LEU A 15 28.58 -20.50 -33.16
C LEU A 15 27.46 -20.34 -32.13
N PHE A 16 27.82 -20.13 -30.86
CA PHE A 16 26.87 -19.72 -29.82
C PHE A 16 26.62 -18.22 -29.93
N PHE A 17 25.41 -17.82 -30.31
CA PHE A 17 24.98 -16.42 -30.29
C PHE A 17 24.43 -16.10 -28.89
N SER A 18 25.22 -15.41 -28.06
CA SER A 18 24.76 -14.92 -26.76
C SER A 18 23.90 -13.67 -26.96
N ILE A 19 22.59 -13.78 -26.79
CA ILE A 19 21.70 -12.62 -26.67
C ILE A 19 21.92 -11.93 -25.32
N THR A 20 22.59 -10.79 -25.33
CA THR A 20 22.71 -9.94 -24.15
C THR A 20 21.41 -9.15 -23.98
N ASN A 21 20.56 -9.53 -23.03
CA ASN A 21 19.50 -8.63 -22.56
C ASN A 21 20.16 -7.50 -21.76
N THR A 22 20.32 -6.34 -22.37
CA THR A 22 20.72 -5.13 -21.65
C THR A 22 19.61 -4.74 -20.69
N ALA A 23 19.92 -4.67 -19.39
CA ALA A 23 18.99 -4.16 -18.39
C ALA A 23 18.70 -2.68 -18.71
N GLN A 24 17.46 -2.38 -19.10
CA GLN A 24 17.01 -1.02 -19.32
C GLN A 24 16.61 -0.42 -17.97
N ALA A 25 17.16 0.75 -17.63
CA ALA A 25 16.78 1.45 -16.41
C ALA A 25 15.29 1.82 -16.45
N ALA A 26 14.55 1.48 -15.39
CA ALA A 26 13.18 1.93 -15.23
C ALA A 26 13.17 3.44 -14.92
N THR A 27 12.34 4.19 -15.63
CA THR A 27 12.09 5.60 -15.32
C THR A 27 10.83 5.69 -14.48
N PHE A 28 10.92 6.38 -13.34
CA PHE A 28 9.77 6.69 -12.51
C PHE A 28 9.36 8.13 -12.76
N THR A 29 8.06 8.34 -12.97
CA THR A 29 7.46 9.66 -12.98
C THR A 29 6.48 9.77 -11.82
N ARG A 30 6.29 10.99 -11.33
CA ARG A 30 5.27 11.25 -10.33
C ARG A 30 3.91 11.21 -11.01
N PHE A 31 3.07 10.27 -10.60
CA PHE A 31 1.72 10.14 -11.13
C PHE A 31 0.71 11.00 -10.35
N ALA A 32 0.78 11.01 -9.03
CA ALA A 32 -0.15 11.75 -8.16
C ALA A 32 0.55 12.30 -6.91
N GLU A 33 -0.08 13.26 -6.25
CA GLU A 33 0.44 13.91 -5.04
C GLU A 33 -0.65 14.37 -4.06
N GLY A 34 -0.25 14.86 -2.89
CA GLY A 34 -1.15 15.41 -1.88
C GLY A 34 -1.85 14.37 -1.00
N LEU A 35 -1.57 13.08 -1.20
CA LEU A 35 -2.10 11.98 -0.39
C LEU A 35 -1.47 11.97 1.01
N GLN A 36 -2.28 11.77 2.04
CA GLN A 36 -1.88 11.73 3.44
C GLN A 36 -1.61 10.30 3.90
N ASN A 37 -0.33 9.98 4.11
CA ASN A 37 0.09 8.64 4.55
C ASN A 37 -0.56 7.53 3.68
N ALA A 38 -0.36 7.61 2.35
CA ALA A 38 -0.90 6.63 1.41
C ALA A 38 -0.54 5.18 1.81
N ARG A 39 -1.48 4.26 1.61
CA ARG A 39 -1.36 2.83 1.94
C ARG A 39 -1.74 1.99 0.71
N GLY A 40 -2.62 1.00 0.90
CA GLY A 40 -3.13 0.15 -0.16
C GLY A 40 -3.87 0.93 -1.23
N LEU A 41 -3.80 0.41 -2.45
CA LEU A 41 -4.39 0.99 -3.63
C LEU A 41 -4.90 -0.10 -4.56
N THR A 42 -5.98 0.20 -5.27
CA THR A 42 -6.57 -0.71 -6.27
C THR A 42 -7.23 0.09 -7.38
N PHE A 43 -7.33 -0.50 -8.56
CA PHE A 43 -8.24 0.01 -9.57
C PHE A 43 -9.68 -0.36 -9.20
N GLY A 44 -10.58 0.61 -9.32
CA GLY A 44 -12.01 0.42 -9.16
C GLY A 44 -12.67 -0.15 -10.43
N PRO A 45 -13.95 -0.55 -10.35
CA PRO A 45 -14.71 -1.02 -11.50
C PRO A 45 -14.93 0.06 -12.58
N ASP A 46 -14.75 1.34 -12.22
CA ASP A 46 -14.79 2.49 -13.13
C ASP A 46 -13.45 2.78 -13.82
N GLY A 47 -12.40 1.98 -13.54
CA GLY A 47 -11.07 2.11 -14.12
C GLY A 47 -10.19 3.17 -13.45
N GLU A 48 -10.69 3.84 -12.41
CA GLU A 48 -9.95 4.84 -11.66
C GLU A 48 -9.10 4.19 -10.56
N LEU A 49 -8.01 4.85 -10.14
CA LEU A 49 -7.17 4.36 -9.05
C LEU A 49 -7.71 4.85 -7.71
N TYR A 50 -7.98 3.96 -6.77
CA TYR A 50 -8.38 4.30 -5.41
C TYR A 50 -7.22 4.05 -4.45
N VAL A 51 -7.01 4.97 -3.52
CA VAL A 51 -5.93 4.92 -2.54
C VAL A 51 -6.51 5.10 -1.14
N ALA A 52 -6.20 4.19 -0.24
CA ALA A 52 -6.46 4.36 1.18
C ALA A 52 -5.42 5.30 1.81
N GLU A 53 -5.88 6.29 2.57
CA GLU A 53 -5.07 7.27 3.27
C GLU A 53 -5.22 7.09 4.77
N ALA A 54 -4.14 6.73 5.47
CA ALA A 54 -4.18 6.54 6.90
C ALA A 54 -4.47 7.85 7.67
N GLY A 55 -4.35 9.00 7.01
CA GLY A 55 -4.55 10.33 7.58
C GLY A 55 -3.34 10.83 8.34
N ILE A 56 -3.50 11.86 9.17
CA ILE A 56 -2.41 12.51 9.92
C ILE A 56 -2.73 12.61 11.43
N GLY A 57 -3.69 11.83 11.93
CA GLY A 57 -4.15 11.92 13.31
C GLY A 57 -4.84 13.25 13.62
N GLY A 58 -4.97 13.56 14.92
CA GLY A 58 -5.55 14.81 15.41
C GLY A 58 -4.51 15.90 15.77
N GLY A 59 -3.22 15.59 15.66
CA GLY A 59 -2.13 16.48 16.08
C GLY A 59 -2.08 16.71 17.60
N SER A 60 -1.10 17.53 18.05
CA SER A 60 -0.86 17.80 19.48
C SER A 60 -2.00 18.54 20.19
N THR A 61 -2.98 19.08 19.45
CA THR A 61 -4.16 19.76 20.00
C THR A 61 -5.31 18.81 20.32
N SER A 62 -5.24 17.55 19.88
CA SER A 62 -6.27 16.56 20.20
C SER A 62 -6.21 16.17 21.68
N SER A 63 -7.38 16.15 22.33
CA SER A 63 -7.52 15.74 23.74
C SER A 63 -7.57 14.22 23.92
N SER A 64 -7.56 13.46 22.83
CA SER A 64 -7.61 11.99 22.84
C SER A 64 -6.33 11.41 22.25
N SER A 65 -5.52 10.78 23.11
CA SER A 65 -4.29 10.10 22.72
C SER A 65 -4.17 8.71 23.33
N ILE A 66 -3.32 7.89 22.70
CA ILE A 66 -2.84 6.63 23.27
C ILE A 66 -1.31 6.62 23.23
N PRO A 67 -0.63 5.93 24.17
CA PRO A 67 0.81 5.73 24.07
C PRO A 67 1.18 5.01 22.77
N SER A 68 2.23 5.47 22.11
CA SER A 68 2.76 4.79 20.92
C SER A 68 3.28 3.39 21.31
N PRO A 69 2.81 2.31 20.65
CA PRO A 69 3.31 0.97 20.93
C PRO A 69 4.75 0.76 20.41
N ASN A 70 5.20 1.61 19.48
CA ASN A 70 6.47 1.43 18.77
C ASN A 70 7.55 2.44 19.19
N ILE A 71 7.16 3.57 19.79
CA ILE A 71 8.09 4.66 20.14
C ILE A 71 7.84 5.11 21.58
N PRO A 72 8.67 4.68 22.54
CA PRO A 72 8.52 5.04 23.95
C PRO A 72 8.53 6.55 24.19
N GLY A 73 7.63 7.03 25.06
CA GLY A 73 7.55 8.43 25.45
C GLY A 73 6.80 9.34 24.47
N LEU A 74 6.29 8.80 23.36
CA LEU A 74 5.43 9.52 22.43
C LEU A 74 4.01 8.96 22.43
N ASP A 75 3.07 9.85 22.13
CA ASP A 75 1.64 9.56 22.01
C ASP A 75 1.18 9.62 20.55
N LEU A 76 0.20 8.79 20.21
CA LEU A 76 -0.59 8.86 18.98
C LEU A 76 -1.91 9.58 19.29
N TYR A 77 -2.23 10.61 18.51
CA TYR A 77 -3.38 11.50 18.69
C TYR A 77 -4.50 11.14 17.73
N LEU A 78 -5.70 10.93 18.27
CA LEU A 78 -6.89 10.59 17.50
C LEU A 78 -7.42 11.81 16.75
N GLY A 79 -7.71 11.62 15.48
CA GLY A 79 -8.43 12.57 14.63
C GLY A 79 -9.29 11.85 13.60
N ASN A 80 -9.99 12.64 12.77
CA ASN A 80 -10.86 12.17 11.69
C ASN A 80 -10.27 12.56 10.32
N THR A 81 -8.98 12.29 10.15
CA THR A 81 -8.21 12.70 8.96
C THR A 81 -7.92 11.56 7.99
N GLY A 82 -8.34 10.34 8.30
CA GLY A 82 -8.26 9.23 7.35
C GLY A 82 -9.21 9.46 6.17
N ALA A 83 -8.86 8.91 5.01
CA ALA A 83 -9.65 9.05 3.81
C ALA A 83 -9.48 7.86 2.85
N VAL A 84 -10.34 7.81 1.84
CA VAL A 84 -10.08 7.14 0.57
C VAL A 84 -10.15 8.20 -0.51
N SER A 85 -9.11 8.29 -1.32
CA SER A 85 -9.06 9.18 -2.48
C SER A 85 -9.12 8.39 -3.77
N LYS A 86 -9.81 8.97 -4.74
CA LYS A 86 -9.79 8.54 -6.13
C LYS A 86 -8.74 9.36 -6.88
N VAL A 87 -8.01 8.73 -7.78
CA VAL A 87 -6.99 9.33 -8.61
C VAL A 87 -7.35 9.07 -10.07
N SER A 88 -7.67 10.16 -10.78
CA SER A 88 -8.02 10.13 -12.20
C SER A 88 -6.81 9.77 -13.08
N PRO A 89 -6.98 9.40 -14.38
CA PRO A 89 -5.87 8.96 -15.22
C PRO A 89 -4.88 10.09 -15.55
N ASP A 90 -5.26 11.34 -15.33
CA ASP A 90 -4.40 12.53 -15.42
C ASP A 90 -3.62 12.83 -14.13
N GLY A 91 -3.77 12.00 -13.09
CA GLY A 91 -3.11 12.17 -11.79
C GLY A 91 -3.89 13.02 -10.78
N THR A 92 -5.08 13.51 -11.13
CA THR A 92 -5.90 14.33 -10.23
C THR A 92 -6.41 13.53 -9.04
N VAL A 93 -6.05 13.94 -7.83
CA VAL A 93 -6.49 13.32 -6.58
C VAL A 93 -7.76 13.99 -6.06
N THR A 94 -8.82 13.21 -5.85
CA THR A 94 -10.11 13.65 -5.31
C THR A 94 -10.52 12.78 -4.13
N PRO A 95 -10.63 13.31 -2.90
CA PRO A 95 -11.17 12.56 -1.77
C PRO A 95 -12.62 12.15 -2.02
N VAL A 96 -12.94 10.86 -1.86
CA VAL A 96 -14.29 10.31 -2.08
C VAL A 96 -14.93 9.74 -0.82
N LEU A 97 -14.11 9.44 0.20
CA LEU A 97 -14.57 9.11 1.54
C LEU A 97 -13.63 9.78 2.54
N THR A 98 -14.17 10.58 3.46
CA THR A 98 -13.39 11.38 4.41
C THR A 98 -13.95 11.25 5.83
N GLY A 99 -13.29 11.85 6.81
CA GLY A 99 -13.74 11.82 8.21
C GLY A 99 -13.45 10.50 8.92
N LEU A 100 -12.67 9.63 8.29
CA LEU A 100 -12.30 8.32 8.82
C LEU A 100 -11.33 8.50 9.99
N SER A 101 -11.47 7.70 11.05
CA SER A 101 -10.58 7.69 12.20
C SER A 101 -9.11 7.50 11.80
N SER A 102 -8.24 8.29 12.42
CA SER A 102 -6.80 8.29 12.21
C SER A 102 -6.09 8.53 13.53
N LEU A 103 -5.07 7.74 13.83
CA LEU A 103 -4.15 7.92 14.95
C LEU A 103 -2.77 8.18 14.38
N ALA A 104 -2.09 9.24 14.77
CA ALA A 104 -0.73 9.52 14.33
C ALA A 104 0.06 10.25 15.41
N LEU A 105 1.38 10.29 15.30
CA LEU A 105 2.19 11.17 16.14
C LEU A 105 1.76 12.64 15.94
N ALA A 106 2.15 13.52 16.86
CA ALA A 106 1.78 14.94 16.80
C ALA A 106 2.13 15.64 15.48
N ASP A 107 3.15 15.14 14.77
CA ASP A 107 3.60 15.64 13.46
C ASP A 107 2.88 14.98 12.26
N GLY A 108 1.93 14.07 12.52
CA GLY A 108 1.19 13.34 11.49
C GLY A 108 1.90 12.10 10.94
N SER A 109 3.10 11.78 11.42
CA SER A 109 3.83 10.57 11.03
C SER A 109 3.33 9.33 11.78
N ASN A 110 3.73 8.14 11.32
CA ASN A 110 3.35 6.86 11.92
C ASN A 110 1.83 6.66 12.04
N ALA A 111 1.09 7.18 11.05
CA ALA A 111 -0.36 7.16 11.06
C ALA A 111 -0.94 5.74 10.91
N VAL A 112 -2.02 5.50 11.64
CA VAL A 112 -2.85 4.30 11.61
C VAL A 112 -4.29 4.73 11.35
N GLY A 113 -4.86 4.21 10.27
CA GLY A 113 -6.21 4.49 9.82
C GLY A 113 -6.59 3.48 8.73
N PRO A 114 -7.28 3.92 7.66
CA PRO A 114 -7.45 3.12 6.44
C PRO A 114 -6.11 2.53 5.97
N GLN A 115 -6.07 1.22 5.72
CA GLN A 115 -4.88 0.49 5.26
C GLN A 115 -5.02 0.01 3.83
N ASP A 116 -6.22 -0.38 3.43
CA ASP A 116 -6.47 -0.88 2.09
C ASP A 116 -7.90 -0.60 1.67
N ILE A 117 -8.13 -0.63 0.36
CA ILE A 117 -9.44 -0.51 -0.25
C ILE A 117 -9.56 -1.56 -1.34
N GLY A 118 -10.66 -2.31 -1.32
CA GLY A 118 -10.99 -3.32 -2.32
C GLY A 118 -12.42 -3.18 -2.81
N PHE A 119 -12.72 -3.74 -3.98
CA PHE A 119 -14.06 -3.79 -4.53
C PHE A 119 -14.48 -5.24 -4.73
N ASP A 120 -15.74 -5.57 -4.44
CA ASP A 120 -16.31 -6.86 -4.83
C ASP A 120 -16.71 -6.88 -6.31
N ALA A 121 -17.25 -8.02 -6.76
CA ALA A 121 -17.71 -8.22 -8.13
C ALA A 121 -18.89 -7.29 -8.54
N PHE A 122 -19.56 -6.67 -7.58
CA PHE A 122 -20.66 -5.72 -7.82
C PHE A 122 -20.20 -4.26 -7.75
N GLY A 123 -18.91 -4.02 -7.45
CA GLY A 123 -18.35 -2.69 -7.29
C GLY A 123 -18.58 -2.07 -5.92
N THR A 124 -18.96 -2.85 -4.91
CA THR A 124 -19.07 -2.37 -3.53
C THR A 124 -17.68 -2.18 -2.93
N PRO A 125 -17.35 -0.98 -2.40
CA PRO A 125 -16.06 -0.75 -1.76
C PRO A 125 -16.01 -1.30 -0.33
N TYR A 126 -14.86 -1.89 0.02
CA TYR A 126 -14.51 -2.35 1.37
C TYR A 126 -13.20 -1.70 1.79
N VAL A 127 -13.22 -0.93 2.88
CA VAL A 127 -12.02 -0.33 3.46
C VAL A 127 -11.52 -1.23 4.58
N LEU A 128 -10.28 -1.69 4.48
CA LEU A 128 -9.60 -2.38 5.57
C LEU A 128 -9.03 -1.35 6.55
N TYR A 129 -9.28 -1.55 7.83
CA TYR A 129 -8.78 -0.69 8.89
C TYR A 129 -7.68 -1.34 9.71
N GLY A 130 -6.61 -0.57 9.94
CA GLY A 130 -5.52 -0.97 10.80
C GLY A 130 -5.88 -0.75 12.26
N SER A 131 -5.53 -1.71 13.12
CA SER A 131 -5.60 -1.55 14.57
C SER A 131 -4.21 -1.27 15.11
N VAL A 132 -4.12 -0.36 16.08
CA VAL A 132 -2.90 -0.05 16.81
C VAL A 132 -3.14 -0.17 18.30
N GLY A 133 -2.19 -0.80 18.99
CA GLY A 133 -2.29 -1.10 20.41
C GLY A 133 -1.80 -2.52 20.71
N ASP A 134 -1.82 -2.87 21.99
CA ASP A 134 -1.50 -4.21 22.46
C ASP A 134 -2.51 -5.24 21.88
N PRO A 135 -2.07 -6.21 21.07
CA PRO A 135 -2.96 -7.23 20.50
C PRO A 135 -3.75 -7.99 21.57
N ALA A 136 -3.19 -8.15 22.78
CA ALA A 136 -3.87 -8.83 23.89
C ALA A 136 -5.08 -8.04 24.43
N ARG A 137 -5.21 -6.76 24.06
CA ARG A 137 -6.29 -5.87 24.50
C ARG A 137 -7.25 -5.47 23.37
N ARG A 138 -7.07 -6.00 22.15
CA ARG A 138 -7.91 -5.69 20.98
C ARG A 138 -9.42 -5.78 21.29
N ASP A 139 -9.84 -6.86 21.93
CA ASP A 139 -11.26 -7.15 22.15
C ASP A 139 -11.90 -6.20 23.17
N GLN A 140 -11.11 -5.62 24.06
CA GLN A 140 -11.56 -4.62 25.03
C GLN A 140 -11.78 -3.26 24.36
N THR A 141 -11.04 -2.96 23.29
CA THR A 141 -11.14 -1.71 22.52
C THR A 141 -12.33 -1.72 21.56
N LEU A 142 -12.68 -2.87 20.97
CA LEU A 142 -13.81 -3.00 20.03
C LEU A 142 -15.19 -2.86 20.70
N ILE A 143 -15.33 -3.26 21.97
CA ILE A 143 -16.62 -3.18 22.68
C ILE A 143 -16.98 -1.72 23.04
N ARG A 144 -15.99 -0.83 23.19
CA ARG A 144 -16.22 0.56 23.62
C ARG A 144 -16.63 1.51 22.48
N SER A 145 -16.39 1.14 21.22
CA SER A 145 -16.77 1.98 20.06
C SER A 145 -18.20 1.76 19.56
N LEU A 146 -18.94 0.80 20.15
CA LEU A 146 -20.35 0.53 19.82
C LEU A 146 -21.31 1.03 20.91
N SER A 147 -20.79 1.69 21.95
CA SER A 147 -21.55 2.21 23.08
C SER A 147 -21.47 3.74 23.23
N GLY A 148 -21.13 4.45 22.15
CA GLY A 148 -21.04 5.92 22.12
C GLY A 148 -22.01 6.51 21.12
#